data_AF-A0A0F7X8N0-F1
#
_entry.id   AF-A0A0F7X8N0-F1
#
_cell.length_a   1.000
_cell.length_b   1.000
_cell.length_c   1.000
_cell.angle_alpha   90.00
_cell.angle_beta   90.00
_cell.angle_gamma   90.00
#
_symmetry.space_group_name_H-M   'P 1'
#
loop_
_entity.id
_entity.type
_entity.pdbx_description
1 polymer ?
#
loop_
_entity_poly.entity_id
_entity_poly.type
_entity_poly.pdbx_seq_one_letter_code
_entity_poly.pdbx_strand_id
1 'polypeptide(L)'
;MAVEQSHIKEEIEKLIGKAIKRVCGNKENDLCRYLPGPSGGYMHHFTLKKMKSAAPEQLLKMLKTFILESETPRTINPKPRAPRGSKKRRDFINFTKTDIERVLELARQVGDKDLLARFSPKKPLTSLKRELIRSIRNGIVSVELWNAYVEAVKAVSSPNLEVTSPFV
;
A
#
# COMPACT_ATOMS: atom_id res chain seq x y z
N MET A 1 -5.30 -36.64 17.31
CA MET A 1 -5.37 -35.19 17.00
C MET A 1 -5.60 -34.86 15.52
N ALA A 2 -5.07 -35.62 14.53
CA ALA A 2 -5.33 -35.32 13.11
C ALA A 2 -6.77 -35.64 12.65
N VAL A 3 -7.40 -36.67 13.24
CA VAL A 3 -8.74 -37.16 12.87
C VAL A 3 -9.88 -36.24 13.35
N GLU A 4 -9.70 -35.55 14.48
CA GLU A 4 -10.68 -34.56 14.96
C GLU A 4 -10.73 -33.32 14.06
N GLN A 5 -9.57 -32.90 13.53
CA GLN A 5 -9.50 -31.74 12.65
C GLN A 5 -10.18 -31.97 11.29
N SER A 6 -10.23 -33.20 10.78
CA SER A 6 -10.98 -33.51 9.55
C SER A 6 -12.49 -33.47 9.77
N HIS A 7 -12.98 -34.02 10.89
CA HIS A 7 -14.41 -33.98 11.21
C HIS A 7 -14.92 -32.54 11.39
N ILE A 8 -14.14 -31.70 12.08
CA ILE A 8 -14.46 -30.28 12.27
C ILE A 8 -14.51 -29.52 10.93
N LYS A 9 -13.62 -29.83 9.98
CA LYS A 9 -13.63 -29.20 8.65
C LYS A 9 -14.89 -29.55 7.85
N GLU A 10 -15.28 -30.83 7.84
CA GLU A 10 -16.49 -31.27 7.14
C GLU A 10 -17.77 -30.68 7.74
N GLU A 11 -17.85 -30.57 9.07
CA GLU A 11 -18.97 -29.92 9.75
C GLU A 11 -19.07 -28.43 9.42
N ILE A 12 -17.93 -27.75 9.31
CA ILE A 12 -17.86 -26.34 8.94
C ILE A 12 -18.36 -26.13 7.51
N GLU A 13 -17.96 -26.96 6.56
CA GLU A 13 -18.44 -26.85 5.18
C GLU A 13 -19.95 -27.08 5.09
N LYS A 14 -20.49 -28.07 5.82
CA LYS A 14 -21.94 -28.30 5.93
C LYS A 14 -22.67 -27.09 6.53
N LEU A 15 -22.13 -26.49 7.59
CA LEU A 15 -22.72 -25.31 8.23
C LEU A 15 -22.63 -24.06 7.36
N ILE A 16 -21.53 -23.86 6.64
CA ILE A 16 -21.37 -22.79 5.66
C ILE A 16 -22.42 -22.94 4.55
N GLY A 17 -22.64 -24.17 4.04
CA GLY A 17 -23.70 -24.43 3.07
C GLY A 17 -25.10 -24.08 3.60
N LYS A 18 -25.40 -24.41 4.87
CA LYS A 18 -26.66 -24.02 5.52
C LYS A 18 -26.79 -22.50 5.68
N ALA A 19 -25.70 -21.83 6.08
CA ALA A 19 -25.66 -20.39 6.25
C ALA A 19 -25.87 -19.64 4.92
N ILE A 20 -25.27 -20.13 3.82
CA ILE A 20 -25.44 -19.57 2.48
C ILE A 20 -26.90 -19.68 2.02
N LYS A 21 -27.51 -20.86 2.22
CA LYS A 21 -28.94 -21.07 1.90
C LYS A 21 -29.85 -20.15 2.71
N ARG A 22 -29.57 -19.95 4.01
CA ARG A 22 -30.35 -19.07 4.89
C ARG A 22 -30.30 -17.60 4.44
N VAL A 23 -29.15 -17.17 3.93
CA VAL A 23 -28.86 -15.82 3.47
C VAL A 23 -29.26 -15.61 1.99
N CYS A 24 -29.72 -16.65 1.30
CA CYS A 24 -29.94 -16.65 -0.15
C CYS A 24 -28.71 -16.18 -0.95
N GLY A 25 -27.51 -16.48 -0.47
CA GLY A 25 -26.24 -16.14 -1.13
C GLY A 25 -25.85 -17.19 -2.17
N ASN A 26 -24.96 -16.81 -3.09
CA ASN A 26 -24.41 -17.74 -4.10
C ASN A 26 -22.96 -18.13 -3.79
N LYS A 27 -22.22 -17.28 -3.08
CA LYS A 27 -20.80 -17.48 -2.77
C LYS A 27 -20.57 -17.35 -1.28
N GLU A 28 -19.53 -18.01 -0.77
CA GLU A 28 -19.08 -17.85 0.63
C GLU A 28 -18.77 -16.39 0.98
N ASN A 29 -18.38 -15.59 -0.03
CA ASN A 29 -18.14 -14.17 0.11
C ASN A 29 -19.39 -13.38 0.53
N ASP A 30 -20.60 -13.89 0.30
CA ASP A 30 -21.83 -13.21 0.69
C ASP A 30 -22.02 -13.30 2.22
N LEU A 31 -21.55 -14.37 2.86
CA LEU A 31 -21.57 -14.52 4.32
C LEU A 31 -20.78 -13.42 5.04
N CYS A 32 -19.75 -12.89 4.38
CA CYS A 32 -18.89 -11.84 4.92
C CYS A 32 -19.68 -10.58 5.30
N ARG A 33 -20.81 -10.30 4.63
CA ARG A 33 -21.69 -9.14 4.91
C ARG A 33 -22.46 -9.27 6.22
N TYR A 34 -22.60 -10.47 6.74
CA TYR A 34 -23.40 -10.79 7.93
C TYR A 34 -22.53 -11.09 9.16
N LEU A 35 -21.22 -11.18 8.97
CA LEU A 35 -20.26 -11.50 10.02
C LEU A 35 -19.50 -10.24 10.44
N PRO A 36 -19.47 -9.90 11.74
CA PRO A 36 -18.73 -8.74 12.22
C PRO A 36 -17.22 -8.98 12.12
N GLY A 37 -16.49 -8.00 11.59
CA GLY A 37 -15.04 -8.01 11.53
C GLY A 37 -14.39 -7.40 12.78
N PRO A 38 -13.12 -7.73 13.09
CA PRO A 38 -12.42 -7.26 14.29
C PRO A 38 -12.16 -5.75 14.32
N SER A 39 -12.07 -5.08 13.16
CA SER A 39 -11.74 -3.64 13.04
C SER A 39 -12.97 -2.72 12.94
N GLY A 40 -14.17 -3.28 13.13
CA GLY A 40 -15.45 -2.63 12.86
C GLY A 40 -15.86 -2.75 11.38
N GLY A 41 -17.12 -3.08 11.13
CA GLY A 41 -17.67 -3.35 9.79
C GLY A 41 -17.81 -4.85 9.48
N TYR A 42 -18.13 -5.17 8.23
CA TYR A 42 -18.29 -6.55 7.77
C TYR A 42 -16.93 -7.24 7.61
N MET A 43 -16.90 -8.57 7.78
CA MET A 43 -15.67 -9.34 7.72
C MET A 43 -15.09 -9.40 6.30
N HIS A 44 -13.77 -9.30 6.13
CA HIS A 44 -13.17 -9.45 4.80
C HIS A 44 -13.11 -10.94 4.40
N HIS A 45 -13.29 -11.25 3.11
CA HIS A 45 -13.25 -12.64 2.62
C HIS A 45 -11.90 -13.34 2.88
N PHE A 46 -10.79 -12.60 2.90
CA PHE A 46 -9.49 -13.14 3.33
C PHE A 46 -9.50 -13.57 4.81
N THR A 47 -10.18 -12.82 5.67
CA THR A 47 -10.32 -13.17 7.08
C THR A 47 -11.18 -14.42 7.25
N LEU A 48 -12.27 -14.54 6.48
CA LEU A 48 -13.08 -15.77 6.45
C LEU A 48 -12.24 -16.99 6.04
N LYS A 49 -11.46 -16.86 4.96
CA LYS A 49 -10.56 -17.93 4.47
C LYS A 49 -9.50 -18.29 5.51
N LYS A 50 -8.95 -17.30 6.21
CA LYS A 50 -7.95 -17.51 7.28
C LYS A 50 -8.56 -18.15 8.52
N MET A 51 -9.78 -17.79 8.91
CA MET A 51 -10.44 -18.34 10.09
C MET A 51 -10.78 -19.82 9.94
N LYS A 52 -11.11 -20.28 8.73
CA LYS A 52 -11.33 -21.71 8.44
C LYS A 52 -10.13 -22.58 8.84
N SER A 53 -8.90 -22.08 8.68
CA SER A 53 -7.68 -22.82 9.01
C SER A 53 -7.13 -22.49 10.39
N ALA A 54 -7.19 -21.23 10.82
CA ALA A 54 -6.55 -20.78 12.05
C ALA A 54 -7.43 -20.92 13.31
N ALA A 55 -8.75 -20.73 13.18
CA ALA A 55 -9.68 -20.72 14.32
C ALA A 55 -11.09 -21.23 13.90
N PRO A 56 -11.21 -22.52 13.55
CA PRO A 56 -12.46 -23.11 13.04
C PRO A 56 -13.64 -23.03 14.02
N GLU A 57 -13.39 -23.22 15.32
CA GLU A 57 -14.42 -23.19 16.36
C GLU A 57 -15.05 -21.80 16.53
N GLN A 58 -14.22 -20.74 16.43
CA GLN A 58 -14.69 -19.37 16.52
C GLN A 58 -15.60 -19.02 15.34
N LEU A 59 -15.24 -19.47 14.13
CA LEU A 59 -16.08 -19.31 12.95
C LEU A 59 -17.43 -20.02 13.12
N LEU A 60 -17.43 -21.23 13.68
CA LEU A 60 -18.65 -22.01 13.92
C LEU A 60 -19.58 -21.28 14.89
N LYS A 61 -19.05 -20.77 16.01
CA LYS A 61 -19.83 -19.97 16.97
C LYS A 61 -20.44 -18.73 16.31
N MET A 62 -19.66 -18.01 15.50
CA MET A 62 -20.16 -16.83 14.79
C MET A 62 -21.25 -17.16 13.77
N LEU A 63 -21.11 -18.25 13.00
CA LEU A 63 -22.14 -18.67 12.04
C LEU A 63 -23.45 -19.05 12.73
N LYS A 64 -23.38 -19.73 13.88
CA LYS A 64 -24.57 -20.07 14.67
C LYS A 64 -25.28 -18.81 15.17
N THR A 65 -24.56 -17.95 15.87
CA THR A 65 -25.14 -16.75 16.52
C THR A 65 -25.65 -15.72 15.51
N PHE A 66 -24.91 -15.42 14.44
CA PHE A 66 -25.24 -14.31 13.54
C PHE A 66 -26.09 -14.70 12.33
N ILE A 67 -26.13 -15.98 11.94
CA ILE A 67 -26.82 -16.43 10.72
C ILE A 67 -27.91 -17.47 10.99
N LEU A 68 -27.63 -18.50 11.80
CA LEU A 68 -28.57 -19.60 11.99
C LEU A 68 -29.63 -19.31 13.07
N GLU A 69 -29.23 -18.70 14.19
CA GLU A 69 -30.12 -18.34 15.30
C GLU A 69 -30.82 -16.99 15.08
N SER A 70 -30.40 -16.23 14.07
CA SER A 70 -31.01 -14.94 13.74
C SER A 70 -32.23 -15.12 12.82
N GLU A 71 -33.39 -14.62 13.25
CA GLU A 71 -34.63 -14.61 12.44
C GLU A 71 -34.48 -13.81 11.14
N THR A 72 -33.73 -12.71 11.18
CA THR A 72 -33.35 -11.90 10.02
C THR A 72 -31.85 -11.54 10.09
N PRO A 73 -30.97 -12.21 9.34
CA PRO A 73 -29.54 -11.96 9.42
C PRO A 73 -29.26 -10.51 9.00
N ARG A 74 -28.74 -9.70 9.93
CA ARG A 74 -28.52 -8.27 9.71
C ARG A 74 -27.27 -8.04 8.88
N THR A 75 -27.41 -7.34 7.76
CA THR A 75 -26.26 -6.89 6.97
C THR A 75 -25.50 -5.82 7.74
N ILE A 76 -24.20 -6.04 7.92
CA ILE A 76 -23.31 -5.12 8.61
C ILE A 76 -22.78 -4.10 7.61
N ASN A 77 -23.07 -2.82 7.87
CA ASN A 77 -22.53 -1.75 7.06
C ASN A 77 -21.00 -1.68 7.21
N PRO A 78 -20.25 -1.42 6.14
CA PRO A 78 -18.82 -1.17 6.24
C PRO A 78 -18.55 -0.01 7.19
N LYS A 79 -17.41 -0.08 7.89
CA LYS A 79 -16.93 1.05 8.69
C LYS A 79 -16.88 2.30 7.82
N PRO A 80 -17.48 3.42 8.25
CA PRO A 80 -17.38 4.66 7.50
C PRO A 80 -15.91 4.99 7.31
N ARG A 81 -15.53 5.32 6.08
CA ARG A 81 -14.17 5.78 5.81
C ARG A 81 -13.95 7.04 6.65
N ALA A 82 -12.76 7.19 7.22
CA ALA A 82 -12.37 8.46 7.81
C ALA A 82 -12.65 9.58 6.78
N PRO A 83 -13.19 10.74 7.21
CA PRO A 83 -13.44 11.86 6.34
C PRO A 83 -12.23 12.09 5.43
N ARG A 84 -12.45 12.07 4.12
CA ARG A 84 -11.38 12.16 3.12
C ARG A 84 -10.91 13.61 3.04
N GLY A 85 -10.11 14.00 4.00
CA GLY A 85 -9.75 15.39 4.25
C GLY A 85 -9.18 15.56 5.64
N SER A 86 -8.05 14.90 5.92
CA SER A 86 -7.14 15.43 6.92
C SER A 86 -6.81 16.85 6.49
N LYS A 87 -6.93 17.81 7.42
CA LYS A 87 -6.53 19.22 7.32
C LYS A 87 -5.23 19.31 6.52
N LYS A 88 -5.33 19.48 5.18
CA LYS A 88 -4.18 19.74 4.33
C LYS A 88 -3.59 21.00 4.93
N ARG A 89 -2.39 20.90 5.52
CA ARG A 89 -1.66 22.08 5.98
C ARG A 89 -1.63 23.04 4.81
N ARG A 90 -2.37 24.14 4.95
CA ARG A 90 -2.62 25.13 3.89
C ARG A 90 -1.31 25.83 3.46
N ASP A 91 -0.25 25.56 4.21
CA ASP A 91 1.08 26.14 4.09
C ASP A 91 1.99 25.38 3.11
N PHE A 92 1.57 24.26 2.53
CA PHE A 92 2.32 23.62 1.44
C PHE A 92 2.04 24.35 0.12
N ILE A 93 2.97 25.22 -0.26
CA ILE A 93 3.06 25.74 -1.63
C ILE A 93 3.37 24.54 -2.54
N ASN A 94 2.39 24.15 -3.36
CA ASN A 94 2.60 23.11 -4.36
C ASN A 94 3.38 23.72 -5.51
N PHE A 95 4.71 23.58 -5.49
CA PHE A 95 5.53 23.93 -6.65
C PHE A 95 5.12 23.08 -7.85
N THR A 96 4.66 23.74 -8.91
CA THR A 96 4.47 23.06 -10.20
C THR A 96 5.83 22.79 -10.83
N LYS A 97 5.90 21.85 -11.79
CA LYS A 97 7.14 21.53 -12.51
C LYS A 97 7.79 22.78 -13.12
N THR A 98 6.98 23.68 -13.66
CA THR A 98 7.40 24.96 -14.24
C THR A 98 7.94 25.95 -13.22
N ASP A 99 7.49 25.88 -11.97
CA ASP A 99 8.00 26.74 -10.91
C ASP A 99 9.36 26.26 -10.42
N ILE A 100 9.56 24.94 -10.33
CA ILE A 100 10.87 24.34 -10.01
C ILE A 100 11.89 24.67 -11.11
N GLU A 101 11.51 24.55 -12.37
CA GLU A 101 12.38 24.91 -13.50
C GLU A 101 12.78 26.40 -13.47
N ARG A 102 11.85 27.30 -13.14
CA ARG A 102 12.15 28.73 -12.96
C ARG A 102 13.08 29.00 -11.78
N VAL A 103 12.88 28.32 -10.65
CA VAL A 103 13.77 28.45 -9.47
C VAL A 103 15.18 27.94 -9.80
N LEU A 104 15.30 26.85 -10.55
CA LEU A 104 16.60 26.33 -10.98
C LEU A 104 17.34 27.26 -11.93
N GLU A 105 16.62 27.93 -12.83
CA GLU A 105 17.22 28.89 -13.74
C GLU A 105 17.73 30.13 -12.99
N LEU A 106 16.95 30.64 -12.03
CA LEU A 106 17.38 31.71 -11.14
C LEU A 106 18.60 31.30 -10.29
N ALA A 107 18.60 30.08 -9.76
CA ALA A 107 19.74 29.56 -9.01
C ALA A 107 21.01 29.46 -9.88
N ARG A 108 20.87 29.08 -11.16
CA ARG A 108 21.98 29.07 -12.13
C ARG A 108 22.52 30.48 -12.40
N GLN A 109 21.65 31.47 -12.53
CA GLN A 109 22.05 32.87 -12.76
C GLN A 109 22.77 33.49 -11.55
N VAL A 110 22.30 33.18 -10.34
CA VAL A 110 22.90 33.66 -9.08
C VAL A 110 24.15 32.86 -8.69
N GLY A 111 24.33 31.67 -9.26
CA GLY A 111 25.45 30.77 -8.93
C GLY A 111 25.25 30.00 -7.62
N ASP A 112 24.00 29.87 -7.15
CA ASP A 112 23.66 29.15 -5.93
C ASP A 112 23.70 27.63 -6.19
N LYS A 113 24.84 27.03 -5.86
CA LYS A 113 25.13 25.60 -6.04
C LYS A 113 24.29 24.71 -5.12
N ASP A 114 23.86 25.22 -3.96
CA ASP A 114 23.11 24.45 -2.97
C ASP A 114 21.64 24.28 -3.40
N LEU A 115 21.01 25.35 -3.91
CA LEU A 115 19.67 25.26 -4.50
C LEU A 115 19.67 24.35 -5.74
N LEU A 116 20.69 24.47 -6.58
CA LEU A 116 20.82 23.61 -7.77
C LEU A 116 20.96 22.13 -7.37
N ALA A 117 21.80 21.80 -6.38
CA ALA A 117 21.98 20.42 -5.94
C ALA A 117 20.73 19.79 -5.29
N ARG A 118 19.93 20.61 -4.58
CA ARG A 118 18.72 20.16 -3.88
C ARG A 118 17.51 20.01 -4.78
N PHE A 119 17.32 20.94 -5.71
CA PHE A 119 16.13 20.98 -6.56
C PHE A 119 16.37 20.46 -7.96
N SER A 120 17.63 20.24 -8.37
CA SER A 120 17.90 19.65 -9.68
C SER A 120 17.25 18.26 -9.72
N PRO A 121 16.42 17.99 -10.74
CA PRO A 121 15.77 16.70 -10.88
C PRO A 121 16.85 15.63 -11.05
N LYS A 122 17.11 14.86 -10.00
CA LYS A 122 18.02 13.72 -10.03
C LYS A 122 17.42 12.69 -11.00
N LYS A 123 17.89 12.70 -12.24
CA LYS A 123 17.50 11.72 -13.25
C LYS A 123 17.85 10.33 -12.70
N PRO A 124 16.96 9.33 -12.81
CA PRO A 124 17.27 7.99 -12.35
C PRO A 124 18.48 7.44 -13.14
N LEU A 125 19.31 6.61 -12.48
CA LEU A 125 20.54 6.07 -13.04
C LEU A 125 20.33 5.38 -14.40
N THR A 126 19.19 4.71 -14.58
CA THR A 126 18.80 4.06 -15.84
C THR A 126 18.60 5.06 -16.98
N SER A 127 18.07 6.25 -16.69
CA SER A 127 17.90 7.32 -17.67
C SER A 127 19.24 7.95 -18.02
N LEU A 128 20.09 8.22 -17.02
CA LEU A 128 21.44 8.78 -17.24
C LEU A 128 22.31 7.85 -18.11
N LYS A 129 22.27 6.52 -17.86
CA LYS A 129 22.97 5.54 -18.70
C LYS A 129 22.52 5.59 -20.15
N ARG A 130 21.22 5.64 -20.41
CA ARG A 130 20.66 5.69 -21.78
C ARG A 130 21.03 6.98 -22.49
N GLU A 131 20.98 8.11 -21.78
CA GLU A 131 21.31 9.44 -22.32
C GLU A 131 22.82 9.56 -22.61
N LEU A 132 23.68 9.02 -21.73
CA LEU A 132 25.13 8.97 -21.94
C LEU A 132 25.49 8.09 -23.14
N ILE A 133 24.91 6.90 -23.27
CA ILE A 133 25.11 6.02 -24.43
C ILE A 133 24.66 6.72 -25.72
N ARG A 134 23.54 7.45 -25.70
CA ARG A 134 23.07 8.23 -26.84
C ARG A 134 24.03 9.38 -27.18
N SER A 135 24.53 10.09 -26.18
CA SER A 135 25.51 11.17 -26.35
C SER A 135 26.80 10.67 -27.01
N ILE A 136 27.33 9.54 -26.53
CA ILE A 136 28.52 8.89 -27.08
C ILE A 136 28.28 8.44 -28.52
N ARG A 137 27.13 7.83 -28.82
CA ARG A 137 26.77 7.42 -30.19
C ARG A 137 26.68 8.59 -31.17
N ASN A 138 26.26 9.76 -30.69
CA ASN A 138 26.14 10.97 -31.50
C ASN A 138 27.43 11.82 -31.51
N GLY A 139 28.51 11.38 -30.85
CA GLY A 139 29.78 12.11 -30.78
C GLY A 139 29.74 13.38 -29.92
N ILE A 140 28.71 13.56 -29.09
CA ILE A 140 28.56 14.75 -28.24
C ILE A 140 29.12 14.41 -26.86
N VAL A 141 30.14 15.15 -26.42
CA VAL A 141 30.72 15.00 -25.07
C VAL A 141 30.08 16.03 -24.15
N SER A 142 29.18 15.58 -23.28
CA SER A 142 28.61 16.42 -22.21
C SER A 142 29.25 16.08 -20.87
N VAL A 143 30.07 17.01 -20.38
CA VAL A 143 30.75 16.90 -19.08
C VAL A 143 29.75 16.88 -17.93
N GLU A 144 28.63 17.62 -18.05
CA GLU A 144 27.55 17.64 -17.08
C GLU A 144 26.84 16.28 -16.95
N LEU A 145 26.56 15.60 -18.08
CA LEU A 145 25.95 14.26 -18.07
C LEU A 145 26.89 13.21 -17.44
N TRP A 146 28.19 13.32 -17.71
CA TRP A 146 29.20 12.45 -17.10
C TRP A 146 29.27 12.65 -15.58
N ASN A 147 29.34 13.91 -15.12
CA ASN A 147 29.37 14.23 -13.70
C ASN A 147 28.10 13.76 -12.98
N ALA A 148 26.93 13.99 -13.57
CA ALA A 148 25.65 13.51 -13.04
C ALA A 148 25.58 11.98 -12.97
N TYR A 149 26.13 11.28 -13.97
CA TYR A 149 26.24 9.82 -13.96
C TYR A 149 27.16 9.31 -12.84
N VAL A 150 28.34 9.91 -12.69
CA VAL A 150 29.31 9.55 -11.64
C VAL A 150 28.73 9.81 -10.24
N GLU A 151 28.03 10.94 -10.04
CA GLU A 151 27.36 11.26 -8.79
C GLU A 151 26.23 10.26 -8.48
N ALA A 152 25.42 9.89 -9.47
CA ALA A 152 24.36 8.88 -9.30
C ALA A 152 24.93 7.49 -8.99
N VAL A 153 26.06 7.10 -9.59
CA VAL A 153 26.74 5.83 -9.27
C VAL A 153 27.29 5.85 -7.85
N LYS A 154 27.91 6.95 -7.40
CA LYS A 154 28.38 7.11 -6.01
C LYS A 154 27.22 7.04 -5.02
N ALA A 155 26.09 7.70 -5.30
CA ALA A 155 24.91 7.66 -4.45
C ALA A 155 24.29 6.25 -4.31
N VAL A 156 24.39 5.41 -5.35
CA VAL A 156 23.94 4.01 -5.31
C VAL A 156 24.98 3.09 -4.66
N SER A 157 26.27 3.40 -4.80
CA SER A 157 27.37 2.63 -4.21
C SER A 157 27.61 2.93 -2.73
N SER A 158 27.10 4.05 -2.20
CA SER A 158 27.11 4.39 -0.79
C SER A 158 25.74 4.06 -0.16
N PRO A 159 25.51 2.83 0.32
CA PRO A 159 24.32 2.55 1.11
C PRO A 159 24.45 3.26 2.46
N ASN A 160 23.47 4.10 2.80
CA ASN A 160 23.08 4.52 4.16
C ASN A 160 24.20 4.64 5.22
N LEU A 161 24.66 5.87 5.48
CA LEU A 161 24.99 6.26 6.85
C LEU A 161 23.66 6.62 7.54
N GLU A 162 23.21 5.71 8.39
CA GLU A 162 22.05 5.91 9.25
C GLU A 162 22.23 7.14 10.15
N VAL A 163 21.14 7.88 10.29
CA VAL A 163 20.99 8.98 11.24
C VAL A 163 20.84 8.39 12.65
N THR A 164 21.76 8.70 13.55
CA THR A 164 21.49 8.71 15.00
C THR A 164 21.73 10.13 15.52
N SER A 165 20.67 10.93 15.52
CA SER A 165 20.59 12.14 16.34
C SER A 165 20.26 11.71 17.77
N PRO A 166 21.05 12.07 18.79
CA PRO A 166 20.67 11.85 20.17
C PRO A 166 19.65 12.93 20.57
N PHE A 167 18.49 12.47 21.02
CA PHE A 167 17.59 13.27 21.85
C PHE A 167 18.31 13.62 23.16
N VAL A 168 18.50 14.92 23.42
CA VAL A 168 18.43 15.55 24.75
C VAL A 168 17.72 16.88 24.58
#